data_AF-K5VC13-F1
#
_entry.id   AF-K5VC13-F1
#
_cell.length_a   1.000
_cell.length_b   1.000
_cell.length_c   1.000
_cell.angle_alpha   90.00
_cell.angle_beta   90.00
_cell.angle_gamma   90.00
#
_symmetry.space_group_name_H-M   'P 1'
#
loop_
_entity.id
_entity.type
_entity.pdbx_description
1 polymer ?
#
loop_
_entity_poly.entity_id
_entity_poly.type
_entity_poly.pdbx_seq_one_letter_code
_entity_poly.pdbx_strand_id
1 'polypeptide(L)' 'FDHILTKCDAPGQAFVWSLTRNLWLSAYPDWYAVTTHLILGCGATVLPSANNKPDSGASRLYCILLSETAYLIWKLCCK' A
#
# COMPACT_ATOMS: atom_id res chain seq x y z
N PHE A 1 -11.39 11.00 3.53
CA PHE A 1 -10.13 10.38 3.09
C PHE A 1 -9.84 9.08 3.84
N ASP A 2 -9.71 9.08 5.17
CA ASP A 2 -9.60 7.83 5.98
C ASP A 2 -10.77 6.87 5.69
N HIS A 3 -12.01 7.35 5.79
CA HIS A 3 -13.20 6.53 5.53
C HIS A 3 -13.35 5.96 4.11
N ILE A 4 -12.67 6.49 3.10
CA ILE A 4 -12.76 5.99 1.71
C ILE A 4 -11.62 5.02 1.41
N LEU A 5 -10.43 5.25 1.98
CA LEU A 5 -9.21 4.48 1.71
C LEU A 5 -8.96 3.32 2.70
N THR A 6 -9.57 3.37 3.88
CA THR A 6 -9.37 2.34 4.92
C THR A 6 -10.65 1.84 5.60
N LYS A 7 -11.77 2.57 5.54
CA LYS A 7 -13.03 2.16 6.22
C LYS A 7 -14.27 2.12 5.32
N CYS A 8 -14.10 2.09 4.01
CA CYS A 8 -15.25 2.00 3.12
C CYS A 8 -15.61 0.52 2.99
N ASP A 9 -16.83 0.15 3.41
CA ASP A 9 -17.40 -1.21 3.29
C ASP A 9 -17.70 -1.61 1.84
N ALA A 10 -17.04 -0.97 0.87
CA ALA A 10 -17.08 -1.37 -0.53
C ALA A 10 -16.23 -2.64 -0.68
N PRO A 11 -16.80 -3.80 -1.06
CA PRO A 11 -16.08 -5.08 -1.12
C PRO A 11 -14.85 -5.05 -2.05
N GLY A 12 -14.78 -4.09 -2.98
CA GLY A 12 -13.65 -3.89 -3.87
C GLY A 12 -12.36 -3.45 -3.16
N GLN A 13 -12.44 -2.71 -2.05
CA GLN A 13 -11.25 -2.21 -1.36
C GLN A 13 -10.43 -3.35 -0.74
N ALA A 14 -11.09 -4.25 -0.01
CA ALA A 14 -10.43 -5.40 0.61
C ALA A 14 -9.79 -6.32 -0.44
N PHE A 15 -10.48 -6.53 -1.56
CA PHE A 15 -9.97 -7.32 -2.67
C PHE A 15 -8.71 -6.72 -3.29
N VAL A 16 -8.72 -5.41 -3.59
CA VAL A 16 -7.55 -4.73 -4.16
C VAL A 16 -6.38 -4.75 -3.17
N TRP A 17 -6.61 -4.47 -1.88
CA TRP A 17 -5.55 -4.58 -0.87
C TRP A 17 -4.99 -6.00 -0.72
N SER A 18 -5.83 -7.02 -0.87
CA SER A 18 -5.38 -8.42 -0.90
C SER A 18 -4.50 -8.69 -2.12
N LEU A 19 -4.85 -8.15 -3.29
CA LEU A 19 -4.04 -8.30 -4.50
C LEU A 19 -2.68 -7.62 -4.36
N THR A 20 -2.67 -6.40 -3.83
CA THR A 20 -1.45 -5.63 -3.55
C THR A 20 -0.55 -6.37 -2.55
N ARG A 21 -1.14 -6.95 -1.50
CA ARG A 21 -0.41 -7.80 -0.55
C ARG A 21 0.22 -9.01 -1.22
N ASN A 22 -0.53 -9.73 -2.05
CA ASN A 22 0.01 -10.90 -2.75
C ASN A 22 1.15 -10.52 -3.70
N LEU A 23 1.03 -9.39 -4.40
CA LEU A 23 2.09 -8.90 -5.28
C LEU A 23 3.36 -8.54 -4.47
N TRP A 24 3.19 -7.87 -3.33
CA TRP A 24 4.33 -7.56 -2.46
C TRP A 24 5.01 -8.81 -1.90
N LEU A 25 4.22 -9.77 -1.42
CA LEU A 25 4.73 -11.03 -0.87
C LEU A 25 5.48 -11.88 -1.90
N SER A 26 5.26 -11.64 -3.21
CA SER A 26 6.05 -12.28 -4.26
C SER A 26 7.48 -11.72 -4.38
N ALA A 27 7.70 -10.49 -3.93
CA ALA A 27 8.99 -9.80 -4.01
C ALA A 27 9.70 -9.66 -2.65
N TYR A 28 8.94 -9.51 -1.56
CA TYR A 28 9.45 -9.25 -0.22
C TYR A 28 8.68 -10.05 0.83
N PRO A 29 9.37 -10.61 1.84
CA PRO A 29 8.74 -11.51 2.82
C PRO A 29 7.84 -10.79 3.85
N ASP A 30 8.11 -9.51 4.14
CA ASP A 30 7.45 -8.80 5.23
C ASP A 30 6.39 -7.82 4.72
N TRP A 31 5.13 -8.05 5.08
CA TRP A 31 4.03 -7.15 4.77
C TRP A 31 3.72 -6.22 5.94
N TYR A 32 3.78 -4.91 5.68
CA TYR A 32 3.43 -3.87 6.65
C TYR A 32 1.94 -3.52 6.55
N ALA A 33 1.28 -3.35 7.70
CA ALA A 33 -0.12 -2.93 7.71
C ALA A 33 -0.25 -1.53 7.09
N VAL A 34 -1.07 -1.42 6.04
CA VAL A 34 -1.29 -0.15 5.36
C VAL A 34 -2.23 0.71 6.18
N THR A 35 -1.79 1.92 6.50
CA THR A 35 -2.61 2.94 7.15
C THR A 35 -2.73 4.15 6.23
N THR A 36 -3.78 4.96 6.40
CA THR A 36 -3.98 6.18 5.61
C THR A 36 -2.79 7.14 5.75
N HIS A 37 -2.18 7.21 6.94
CA HIS A 37 -0.96 7.97 7.17
C HIS A 37 0.24 7.45 6.35
N LEU A 38 0.35 6.13 6.20
CA LEU A 38 1.40 5.50 5.40
C LEU A 38 1.20 5.77 3.90
N ILE A 39 -0.05 5.79 3.41
CA ILE A 39 -0.35 6.14 2.02
C ILE A 39 0.01 7.60 1.77
N LEU A 40 -0.37 8.52 2.67
CA LEU A 40 -0.04 9.94 2.54
C LEU A 40 1.47 10.21 2.68
N GLY A 41 2.15 9.45 3.53
CA GLY A 41 3.59 9.54 3.78
C GLY A 41 4.45 8.61 2.91
N CYS A 42 3.89 7.93 1.92
CA CYS A 42 4.59 6.85 1.22
C CYS A 42 5.87 7.33 0.52
N GLY A 43 5.86 8.56 0.00
CA GLY A 43 7.04 9.17 -0.66
C GLY A 43 8.19 9.51 0.30
N ALA A 44 7.94 9.57 1.61
CA ALA A 44 8.96 9.82 2.64
C ALA A 44 9.25 8.58 3.50
N THR A 45 8.55 7.46 3.26
CA THR A 45 8.68 6.24 4.05
C THR A 45 9.85 5.41 3.54
N VAL A 46 10.80 5.11 4.42
CA VAL A 46 11.92 4.20 4.13
C VAL A 46 11.66 2.90 4.86
N LEU A 47 11.47 1.81 4.11
CA LEU A 47 11.30 0.50 4.67
C LEU A 47 12.67 -0.07 5.09
N PRO A 48 12.79 -0.56 6.34
CA PRO A 48 13.97 -1.31 6.74
C PRO A 48 13.97 -2.67 6.03
N SER A 49 15.13 -3.06 5.49
CA SER A 49 15.37 -4.39 4.96
C SER A 49 15.66 -5.39 6.08
N ALA A 50 15.68 -6.69 5.75
CA ALA A 50 16.02 -7.79 6.67
C ALA A 50 17.35 -7.60 7.43
N ASN A 51 18.26 -6.76 6.92
CA ASN A 51 19.53 -6.41 7.57
C ASN A 51 19.52 -5.04 8.27
N ASN A 52 18.36 -4.45 8.59
CA ASN A 52 18.19 -3.09 9.13
C ASN A 52 18.83 -1.99 8.27
N LYS A 53 19.12 -2.27 7.00
CA LYS A 53 19.59 -1.28 6.04
C LYS A 53 18.41 -0.70 5.28
N PRO A 54 18.40 0.61 4.99
CA PRO A 54 17.37 1.21 4.17
C PRO A 54 17.40 0.60 2.77
N ASP A 55 16.32 -0.05 2.35
CA ASP A 55 16.16 -0.57 1.00
C ASP A 55 15.33 0.41 0.19
N SER A 56 16.03 1.23 -0.60
CA SER A 56 15.42 2.24 -1.46
C SER A 56 14.57 1.61 -2.57
N GLY A 57 14.91 0.40 -3.02
CA GLY A 57 14.15 -0.35 -4.02
C GLY A 57 12.81 -0.82 -3.44
N ALA A 58 12.86 -1.45 -2.27
CA ALA A 58 11.66 -1.88 -1.54
C ALA A 58 10.76 -0.69 -1.21
N SER A 59 11.35 0.40 -0.67
CA SER A 59 10.62 1.62 -0.32
C SER A 59 9.92 2.24 -1.53
N ARG A 60 10.61 2.30 -2.67
CA ARG A 60 10.04 2.83 -3.91
C ARG A 60 8.93 1.94 -4.47
N LEU A 61 9.14 0.62 -4.50
CA LEU A 61 8.11 -0.32 -4.96
C LEU A 61 6.87 -0.23 -4.06
N TYR A 62 7.07 -0.17 -2.75
CA TYR A 62 5.99 -0.03 -1.78
C TYR A 62 5.22 1.28 -1.98
N CYS A 63 5.92 2.39 -2.20
CA CYS A 63 5.33 3.69 -2.48
C CYS A 63 4.47 3.67 -3.76
N ILE A 64 4.96 3.03 -4.83
CA ILE A 64 4.22 2.86 -6.08
C ILE A 64 2.96 2.03 -5.82
N LEU A 65 3.10 0.88 -5.16
CA LEU A 65 1.97 0.00 -4.87
C LEU A 65 0.90 0.69 -4.03
N LEU A 66 1.28 1.40 -2.97
CA LEU A 66 0.34 2.15 -2.15
C LEU A 66 -0.39 3.23 -2.95
N SER A 67 0.34 4.00 -3.77
CA SER A 67 -0.22 5.10 -4.56
C SER A 67 -1.17 4.61 -5.65
N GLU A 68 -0.75 3.60 -6.42
CA GLU A 68 -1.56 2.99 -7.49
C GLU A 68 -2.79 2.29 -6.91
N THR A 69 -2.63 1.56 -5.79
CA THR A 69 -3.76 0.90 -5.11
C THR A 69 -4.77 1.92 -4.60
N ALA A 70 -4.32 2.99 -3.94
CA ALA A 70 -5.17 4.05 -3.47
C ALA A 70 -5.91 4.76 -4.62
N TYR A 71 -5.21 5.01 -5.73
CA TYR A 71 -5.80 5.59 -6.93
C TYR A 71 -6.85 4.67 -7.56
N LEU A 72 -6.56 3.37 -7.67
CA LEU A 72 -7.49 2.38 -8.21
C LEU A 72 -8.75 2.23 -7.34
N ILE A 73 -8.59 2.18 -6.02
CA ILE A 73 -9.71 2.19 -5.06
C ILE A 73 -10.54 3.46 -5.24
N TRP A 74 -9.90 4.63 -5.30
CA TRP A 74 -10.61 5.89 -5.52
C TRP A 74 -11.39 5.88 -6.84
N LYS A 75 -10.80 5.38 -7.93
CA LYS A 75 -11.47 5.22 -9.23
C LYS A 75 -12.63 4.23 -9.21
N LEU A 76 -12.59 3.21 -8.36
CA LEU A 76 -13.67 2.24 -8.20
C LEU A 76 -14.82 2.79 -7.34
N CYS A 77 -14.50 3.62 -6.34
CA CYS A 77 -15.49 4.22 -5.44
C CYS A 77 -16.15 5.50 -6.00
N CYS A 78 -15.48 6.23 -6.89
CA CYS A 78 -15.98 7.48 -7.50
C CYS A 78 -16.42 7.29 -8.97
N LYS A 79 -16.95 6.12 -9.31
CA LYS A 79 -17.75 5.93 -10.53
C LYS A 79 -19.22 6.18 -10.26
#